data_AF-A0A662BBR0-F1
#
_entry.id   AF-A0A662BBR0-F1
#
_cell.length_a   1.000
_cell.length_b   1.000
_cell.length_c   1.000
_cell.angle_alpha   90.00
_cell.angle_beta   90.00
_cell.angle_gamma   90.00
#
_symmetry.space_group_name_H-M   'P 1'
#
loop_
_entity.id
_entity.type
_entity.pdbx_description
1 polymer ?
#
loop_
_entity_poly.entity_id
_entity_poly.type
_entity_poly.pdbx_seq_one_letter_code
_entity_poly.pdbx_strand_id
1 'polypeptide(L)'
;EFGYIFNNHSSKFNAEKFFKTSFEIHPQSWMFEEIRGMYSGFRWHNTFSAFKIPIGNSDAKKRAQISLKLETMVMLDDINGWDTFESDRFNGSLTFYYHPKFLEEIGFFVQYYHGMDYYNIYFMHQIDVLRIGIMTDILRF
;
A
#
# COMPACT_ATOMS: atom_id res chain seq x y z
N GLU A 1 -0.92 7.28 -14.61
CA GLU A 1 -1.79 6.45 -13.74
C GLU A 1 -3.23 6.95 -13.86
N PHE A 2 -4.20 6.05 -13.97
CA PHE A 2 -5.64 6.38 -14.00
C PHE A 2 -6.38 5.43 -13.07
N GLY A 3 -7.32 5.93 -12.29
CA GLY A 3 -8.02 5.09 -11.32
C GLY A 3 -9.21 5.75 -10.65
N TYR A 4 -9.83 4.98 -9.77
CA TYR A 4 -10.98 5.37 -8.99
C TYR A 4 -10.67 5.27 -7.50
N ILE A 5 -11.29 6.17 -6.72
CA ILE A 5 -11.25 6.16 -5.27
C ILE A 5 -12.69 6.09 -4.78
N PHE A 6 -12.95 5.13 -3.90
CA PHE A 6 -14.22 4.94 -3.21
C PHE A 6 -13.98 5.17 -1.73
N ASN A 7 -14.84 5.96 -1.10
CA ASN A 7 -14.82 6.19 0.33
C ASN A 7 -16.14 5.77 0.97
N ASN A 8 -16.08 5.25 2.19
CA ASN A 8 -17.28 4.92 2.95
C ASN A 8 -16.99 5.03 4.45
N HIS A 9 -17.90 5.70 5.17
CA HIS A 9 -17.88 5.74 6.62
C HIS A 9 -18.58 4.49 7.19
N SER A 10 -17.97 3.84 8.17
CA SER A 10 -18.59 2.71 8.85
C SER A 10 -18.93 3.03 10.29
N SER A 11 -20.22 3.23 10.55
CA SER A 11 -20.72 3.52 11.91
C SER A 11 -20.41 2.41 12.91
N LYS A 12 -20.42 1.13 12.47
CA LYS A 12 -20.08 -0.03 13.33
C LYS A 12 -18.65 0.03 13.88
N PHE A 13 -17.71 0.48 13.06
CA PHE A 13 -16.29 0.56 13.42
C PHE A 13 -15.83 1.99 13.71
N ASN A 14 -16.73 2.98 13.63
CA ASN A 14 -16.45 4.41 13.65
C ASN A 14 -15.21 4.76 12.81
N ALA A 15 -15.11 4.18 11.62
CA ALA A 15 -13.90 4.20 10.80
C ALA A 15 -14.20 4.72 9.40
N GLU A 16 -13.29 5.54 8.87
CA GLU A 16 -13.30 5.95 7.48
C GLU A 16 -12.56 4.92 6.65
N LYS A 17 -13.24 4.31 5.68
CA LYS A 17 -12.67 3.31 4.78
C LYS A 17 -12.48 3.90 3.39
N PHE A 18 -11.33 3.64 2.81
CA PHE A 18 -10.97 4.02 1.45
C PHE A 18 -10.57 2.79 0.67
N PHE A 19 -11.04 2.70 -0.57
CA PHE A 19 -10.58 1.74 -1.55
C PHE A 19 -10.17 2.51 -2.81
N LYS A 20 -8.92 2.39 -3.22
CA LYS A 20 -8.39 2.92 -4.48
C LYS A 20 -8.03 1.76 -5.38
N THR A 21 -8.38 1.86 -6.66
CA THR A 21 -7.89 0.97 -7.71
C THR A 21 -7.41 1.81 -8.88
N SER A 22 -6.23 1.51 -9.42
CA SER A 22 -5.66 2.27 -10.53
C SER A 22 -4.79 1.40 -11.43
N PHE A 23 -4.69 1.82 -12.68
CA PHE A 23 -3.77 1.26 -13.65
C PHE A 23 -2.65 2.25 -13.95
N GLU A 24 -1.43 1.74 -13.99
CA GLU A 24 -0.23 2.48 -14.32
C GLU A 24 0.36 1.89 -15.61
N ILE A 25 0.64 2.76 -16.58
CA ILE A 25 1.14 2.38 -17.91
C ILE A 25 2.38 3.21 -18.20
N HIS A 26 3.48 2.51 -18.49
CA HIS A 26 4.75 3.00 -19.01
C HIS A 26 5.01 2.29 -20.34
N PRO A 27 4.76 2.95 -21.48
CA PRO A 27 5.05 2.36 -22.78
C PRO A 27 6.51 1.92 -22.89
N GLN A 28 6.74 0.71 -23.38
CA GLN A 28 8.10 0.15 -23.51
C GLN A 28 9.04 1.04 -24.33
N SER A 29 8.51 1.76 -25.33
CA SER A 29 9.27 2.72 -26.14
C SER A 29 9.84 3.90 -25.33
N TRP A 30 9.26 4.21 -24.17
CA TRP A 30 9.73 5.27 -23.27
C TRP A 30 10.62 4.73 -22.15
N MET A 31 10.70 3.41 -22.00
CA MET A 31 11.60 2.76 -21.06
C MET A 31 13.01 2.66 -21.63
N PHE A 32 14.01 2.79 -20.75
CA PHE A 32 15.40 2.50 -21.07
C PHE A 32 15.55 1.05 -21.55
N GLU A 33 16.40 0.81 -22.54
CA GLU A 33 16.56 -0.52 -23.15
C GLU A 33 16.96 -1.56 -22.12
N GLU A 34 17.76 -1.15 -21.13
CA GLU A 34 18.28 -1.96 -20.04
C GLU A 34 17.20 -2.45 -19.08
N ILE A 35 15.98 -1.90 -19.07
CA ILE A 35 14.90 -2.36 -18.17
C ILE A 35 13.70 -2.94 -18.90
N ARG A 36 13.71 -2.91 -20.25
CA ARG A 36 12.64 -3.49 -21.07
C ARG A 36 12.57 -4.99 -20.85
N GLY A 37 11.37 -5.50 -20.59
CA GLY A 37 11.14 -6.92 -20.29
C GLY A 37 11.68 -7.37 -18.91
N MET A 38 12.39 -6.51 -18.17
CA MET A 38 12.84 -6.78 -16.80
C MET A 38 11.99 -6.09 -15.75
N TYR A 39 11.38 -4.96 -16.11
CA TYR A 39 10.50 -4.19 -15.27
C TYR A 39 9.14 -4.03 -15.94
N SER A 40 8.08 -4.20 -15.15
CA SER A 40 6.71 -4.12 -15.66
C SER A 40 6.35 -2.70 -16.06
N GLY A 41 5.96 -2.51 -17.32
CA GLY A 41 5.38 -1.28 -17.85
C GLY A 41 3.86 -1.22 -17.72
N PHE A 42 3.16 -2.30 -17.36
CA PHE A 42 1.72 -2.26 -17.11
C PHE A 42 1.34 -2.88 -15.77
N ARG A 43 0.78 -2.07 -14.87
CA ARG A 43 0.52 -2.46 -13.48
C ARG A 43 -0.88 -2.12 -13.05
N TRP A 44 -1.41 -2.98 -12.19
CA TRP A 44 -2.66 -2.76 -11.50
C TRP A 44 -2.41 -2.60 -10.01
N HIS A 45 -2.77 -1.44 -9.48
CA HIS A 45 -2.60 -1.07 -8.08
C HIS A 45 -3.95 -1.10 -7.37
N ASN A 46 -3.96 -1.65 -6.16
CA ASN A 46 -5.12 -1.56 -5.26
C ASN A 46 -4.66 -1.15 -3.87
N THR A 47 -5.40 -0.24 -3.25
CA THR A 47 -5.16 0.20 -1.88
C THR A 47 -6.46 0.12 -1.09
N PHE A 48 -6.42 -0.58 0.03
CA PHE A 48 -7.45 -0.53 1.05
C PHE A 48 -6.91 0.20 2.26
N SER A 49 -7.67 1.13 2.83
CA SER A 49 -7.29 1.83 4.05
C SER A 49 -8.48 1.97 4.97
N ALA A 50 -8.27 1.77 6.26
CA ALA A 50 -9.26 2.00 7.30
C ALA A 50 -8.63 2.84 8.40
N PHE A 51 -9.13 4.06 8.57
CA PHE A 51 -8.60 5.01 9.54
C PHE A 51 -9.53 5.16 10.73
N LYS A 52 -8.95 5.58 11.85
CA LYS A 52 -9.67 6.00 13.05
C LYS A 52 -10.43 4.92 13.79
N ILE A 53 -9.97 3.67 13.71
CA ILE A 53 -10.58 2.56 14.43
C ILE A 53 -10.34 2.79 15.95
N PRO A 54 -11.40 2.90 16.78
CA PRO A 54 -11.27 3.05 18.22
C PRO A 54 -10.96 1.70 18.88
N ILE A 55 -10.14 1.72 19.94
CA ILE A 55 -9.91 0.55 20.79
C ILE A 55 -10.81 0.63 22.03
N GLY A 56 -11.58 -0.44 22.30
CA GLY A 56 -12.47 -0.57 23.45
C GLY A 56 -13.91 -0.09 23.21
N ASN A 57 -14.71 0.07 24.28
CA ASN A 57 -16.14 0.42 24.17
C ASN A 57 -16.37 1.71 23.37
N SER A 58 -17.38 1.63 22.50
CA SER A 58 -17.70 2.50 21.36
C SER A 58 -18.26 3.87 21.72
N ASP A 59 -17.59 4.61 22.59
CA ASP A 59 -17.91 6.03 22.72
C ASP A 59 -17.41 6.75 21.47
N ALA A 60 -18.35 7.34 20.72
CA ALA A 60 -18.08 8.15 19.53
C ALA A 60 -17.10 9.31 19.78
N LYS A 61 -16.83 9.65 21.05
CA LYS A 61 -15.88 10.68 21.49
C LYS A 61 -14.43 10.18 21.64
N LYS A 62 -14.14 8.88 21.51
CA LYS A 62 -12.76 8.38 21.66
C LYS A 62 -11.92 8.71 20.42
N ARG A 63 -10.76 9.34 20.64
CA ARG A 63 -9.73 9.54 19.62
C ARG A 63 -9.37 8.18 18.99
N ALA A 64 -9.45 8.16 17.66
CA ALA A 64 -8.82 7.23 16.74
C ALA A 64 -7.48 6.72 17.28
N GLN A 65 -7.33 5.40 17.43
CA GLN A 65 -6.09 4.82 17.93
C GLN A 65 -5.43 3.89 16.92
N ILE A 66 -6.19 3.33 15.98
CA ILE A 66 -5.66 2.40 14.99
C ILE A 66 -6.01 2.87 13.58
N SER A 67 -5.03 2.75 12.70
CA SER A 67 -5.22 2.82 11.25
C SER A 67 -4.57 1.60 10.60
N LEU A 68 -5.18 1.13 9.51
CA LEU A 68 -4.73 -0.01 8.73
C LEU A 68 -4.64 0.41 7.26
N LYS A 69 -3.58 -0.01 6.57
CA LYS A 69 -3.42 0.17 5.13
C LYS A 69 -2.89 -1.11 4.50
N LEU A 70 -3.57 -1.59 3.48
CA LEU A 70 -3.17 -2.70 2.63
C LEU A 70 -2.98 -2.17 1.21
N GLU A 71 -1.82 -2.42 0.62
CA GLU A 71 -1.49 -2.07 -0.75
C GLU A 71 -1.08 -3.32 -1.50
N THR A 72 -1.55 -3.43 -2.74
CA THR A 72 -1.19 -4.52 -3.63
C THR A 72 -0.91 -3.96 -5.01
N MET A 73 0.03 -4.57 -5.72
CA MET A 73 0.31 -4.27 -7.12
C MET A 73 0.54 -5.57 -7.87
N VAL A 74 -0.04 -5.66 -9.06
CA VAL A 74 0.13 -6.80 -9.97
C VAL A 74 0.74 -6.31 -11.27
N MET A 75 1.78 -7.01 -11.73
CA MET A 75 2.41 -6.78 -13.03
C MET A 75 1.69 -7.57 -14.12
N LEU A 76 1.15 -6.87 -15.11
CA LEU A 76 0.22 -7.42 -16.11
C LEU A 76 0.82 -7.61 -17.50
N ASP A 77 2.05 -7.14 -17.74
CA ASP A 77 2.76 -7.28 -19.01
C ASP A 77 3.79 -8.41 -18.99
N ASP A 78 4.45 -8.62 -20.13
CA ASP A 78 5.49 -9.64 -20.25
C ASP A 78 6.79 -9.17 -19.59
N ILE A 79 7.19 -9.90 -18.54
CA ILE A 79 8.37 -9.61 -17.73
C ILE A 79 9.10 -10.91 -17.43
N ASN A 80 10.42 -10.92 -17.60
CA ASN A 80 11.32 -12.02 -17.27
C ASN A 80 10.91 -13.41 -17.82
N GLY A 81 10.05 -13.46 -18.85
CA GLY A 81 9.46 -14.71 -19.36
C GLY A 81 8.55 -15.43 -18.36
N TRP A 82 8.04 -14.71 -17.34
CA TRP A 82 7.15 -15.27 -16.32
C TRP A 82 5.76 -15.56 -16.88
N ASP A 83 5.19 -16.70 -16.48
CA ASP A 83 3.80 -17.03 -16.76
C ASP A 83 2.84 -16.02 -16.11
N THR A 84 1.63 -15.90 -16.65
CA THR A 84 0.61 -14.93 -16.21
C THR A 84 0.24 -15.06 -14.72
N PHE A 85 0.41 -16.23 -14.13
CA PHE A 85 0.05 -16.52 -12.73
C PHE A 85 1.27 -16.71 -11.81
N GLU A 86 2.44 -16.26 -12.23
CA GLU A 86 3.64 -16.33 -11.39
C GLU A 86 3.51 -15.45 -10.14
N SER A 87 3.91 -15.97 -8.98
CA SER A 87 3.80 -15.23 -7.72
C SER A 87 4.70 -14.01 -7.66
N ASP A 88 5.79 -14.02 -8.44
CA ASP A 88 6.75 -12.93 -8.54
C ASP A 88 6.14 -11.63 -9.09
N ARG A 89 5.01 -11.75 -9.79
CA ARG A 89 4.25 -10.63 -10.37
C ARG A 89 3.45 -9.84 -9.32
N PHE A 90 3.38 -10.32 -8.08
CA PHE A 90 2.59 -9.73 -7.02
C PHE A 90 3.47 -9.00 -6.00
N ASN A 91 3.15 -7.74 -5.75
CA ASN A 91 3.69 -6.97 -4.64
C ASN A 91 2.59 -6.71 -3.61
N GLY A 92 2.92 -6.79 -2.33
CA GLY A 92 2.02 -6.53 -1.22
C GLY A 92 2.67 -5.73 -0.10
N SER A 93 1.90 -4.86 0.54
CA SER A 93 2.31 -4.13 1.73
C SER A 93 1.16 -4.06 2.72
N LEU A 94 1.42 -4.41 3.97
CA LEU A 94 0.49 -4.27 5.08
C LEU A 94 1.10 -3.34 6.12
N THR A 95 0.42 -2.24 6.41
CA THR A 95 0.82 -1.26 7.41
C THR A 95 -0.22 -1.18 8.51
N PHE A 96 0.22 -1.40 9.74
CA PHE A 96 -0.53 -1.15 10.95
C PHE A 96 0.02 0.10 11.62
N TYR A 97 -0.88 0.97 12.07
CA TYR A 97 -0.51 2.21 12.72
C TYR A 97 -1.27 2.37 14.03
N TYR A 98 -0.56 2.74 15.09
CA TYR A 98 -1.10 3.04 16.41
C TYR A 98 -0.83 4.50 16.81
N HIS A 99 -1.90 5.23 17.13
CA HIS A 99 -1.86 6.58 17.68
C HIS A 99 -1.97 6.51 19.22
N PRO A 100 -0.86 6.62 19.97
CA PRO A 100 -0.93 6.67 21.42
C PRO A 100 -1.61 7.95 21.89
N LYS A 101 -2.43 7.87 22.94
CA LYS A 101 -3.18 9.04 23.44
C LYS A 101 -2.31 10.21 23.94
N PHE A 102 -1.06 9.93 24.26
CA PHE A 102 -0.11 10.89 24.83
C PHE A 102 0.75 11.61 23.77
N LEU A 103 0.70 11.20 22.50
CA LEU A 103 1.33 11.92 21.39
C LEU A 103 0.21 12.35 20.42
N GLU A 104 0.06 13.65 20.22
CA GLU A 104 -1.04 14.15 19.38
C GLU A 104 -0.76 13.95 17.88
N GLU A 105 0.49 14.12 17.48
CA GLU A 105 0.88 14.17 16.07
C GLU A 105 1.75 12.99 15.64
N ILE A 106 2.31 12.23 16.59
CA ILE A 106 3.23 11.12 16.33
C ILE A 106 2.54 9.81 16.72
N GLY A 107 2.70 8.79 15.91
CA GLY A 107 2.32 7.43 16.26
C GLY A 107 3.33 6.42 15.76
N PHE A 108 3.11 5.19 16.18
CA PHE A 108 3.98 4.07 15.88
C PHE A 108 3.40 3.29 14.72
N PHE A 109 4.27 2.83 13.81
CA PHE A 109 3.85 1.98 12.72
C PHE A 109 4.71 0.73 12.64
N VAL A 110 4.07 -0.34 12.15
CA VAL A 110 4.72 -1.55 11.70
C VAL A 110 4.23 -1.80 10.29
N GLN A 111 5.15 -2.00 9.36
CA GLN A 111 4.85 -2.32 7.98
C GLN A 111 5.61 -3.58 7.58
N TYR A 112 4.90 -4.51 6.93
CA TYR A 112 5.50 -5.60 6.20
C TYR A 112 5.29 -5.39 4.71
N TYR A 113 6.37 -5.48 3.93
CA TYR A 113 6.37 -5.36 2.48
C TYR A 113 6.97 -6.63 1.88
N HIS A 114 6.35 -7.13 0.82
CA HIS A 114 6.82 -8.23 0.00
C HIS A 114 6.69 -7.84 -1.48
N GLY A 115 7.78 -7.94 -2.25
CA GLY A 115 7.74 -7.73 -3.69
C GLY A 115 8.99 -7.04 -4.25
N MET A 116 8.92 -6.62 -5.52
CA MET A 116 10.00 -5.92 -6.21
C MET A 116 9.92 -4.40 -6.05
N ASP A 117 11.00 -3.77 -5.61
CA ASP A 117 11.07 -2.31 -5.40
C ASP A 117 12.10 -1.68 -6.34
N TYR A 118 11.65 -0.80 -7.24
CA TYR A 118 12.50 -0.08 -8.20
C TYR A 118 13.56 0.81 -7.55
N TYR A 119 13.29 1.30 -6.34
CA TYR A 119 14.25 2.13 -5.60
C TYR A 119 15.25 1.28 -4.80
N ASN A 120 15.13 -0.04 -4.85
CA ASN A 120 16.12 -0.95 -4.31
C ASN A 120 17.17 -1.29 -5.37
N ILE A 121 18.44 -1.35 -4.98
CA ILE A 121 19.53 -1.81 -5.86
C ILE A 121 19.31 -3.26 -6.35
N TYR A 122 18.51 -4.03 -5.64
CA TYR A 122 18.06 -5.39 -5.99
C TYR A 122 16.65 -5.41 -6.58
N PHE A 123 16.23 -4.38 -7.31
CA PHE A 123 14.86 -4.27 -7.87
C PHE A 123 14.41 -5.45 -8.72
N MET A 124 15.34 -6.28 -9.23
CA MET A 124 15.09 -7.51 -9.96
C MET A 124 14.68 -8.71 -9.10
N HIS A 125 14.76 -8.58 -7.77
CA HIS A 125 14.41 -9.64 -6.83
C HIS A 125 13.24 -9.21 -5.96
N GLN A 126 12.44 -10.19 -5.55
CA GLN A 126 11.52 -9.98 -4.46
C GLN A 126 12.28 -9.80 -3.15
N ILE A 127 11.81 -8.85 -2.34
CA ILE A 127 12.34 -8.61 -1.00
C ILE A 127 11.22 -8.65 0.02
N ASP A 128 11.54 -9.18 1.18
CA ASP A 128 10.72 -9.11 2.38
C ASP A 128 11.30 -8.07 3.32
N VAL A 129 10.51 -7.06 3.66
CA VAL A 129 10.97 -5.95 4.49
C VAL A 129 9.99 -5.72 5.63
N LEU A 130 10.48 -5.83 6.85
CA LEU A 130 9.78 -5.40 8.06
C LEU A 130 10.30 -4.01 8.47
N ARG A 131 9.42 -3.01 8.47
CA ARG A 131 9.72 -1.64 8.91
C ARG A 131 8.97 -1.36 10.20
N ILE A 132 9.67 -0.82 11.19
CA ILE A 132 9.10 -0.38 12.45
C ILE A 132 9.59 1.04 12.67
N GLY A 133 8.70 1.94 13.03
CA GLY A 133 9.12 3.31 13.28
C GLY A 133 8.03 4.18 13.87
N ILE A 134 8.34 5.47 13.87
CA ILE A 134 7.40 6.54 14.18
C ILE A 134 7.08 7.28 12.89
N MET A 135 5.86 7.78 12.78
CA MET A 135 5.46 8.62 11.67
C MET A 135 4.48 9.67 12.21
N THR A 136 4.38 10.79 11.53
CA THR A 136 3.34 11.77 11.83
C THR A 136 1.99 11.25 11.34
N ASP A 137 0.89 11.78 11.86
CA ASP A 137 -0.46 11.39 11.42
C ASP A 137 -0.55 11.36 9.86
N ILE A 138 -1.08 10.28 9.29
CA ILE A 138 -1.13 10.10 7.83
C ILE A 138 -1.90 11.29 7.26
N LEU A 139 -1.23 12.10 6.41
CA LEU A 139 -1.87 13.19 5.68
C LEU A 139 -3.12 12.62 5.00
N ARG A 140 -4.26 13.15 5.43
CA ARG A 140 -5.58 12.79 4.92
C ARG A 140 -5.72 13.49 3.58
N PHE A 141 -5.71 12.72 2.49
CA PHE A 141 -5.95 13.23 1.14
C PHE A 141 -7.45 13.35 0.89
#